data_AF-A0AA87ZW85-F1
#
_entry.id   AF-A0AA87ZW85-F1
#
_cell.length_a   1.000
_cell.length_b   1.000
_cell.length_c   1.000
_cell.angle_alpha   90.00
_cell.angle_beta   90.00
_cell.angle_gamma   90.00
#
_symmetry.space_group_name_H-M   'P 1'
#
loop_
_entity.id
_entity.type
_entity.pdbx_description
1 polymer ?
#
loop_
_entity_poly.entity_id
_entity_poly.type
_entity_poly.pdbx_seq_one_letter_code
_entity_poly.pdbx_strand_id
1 'polypeptide(L)'
;MKNTNNINTNNNTKLILLHPYILKQGNSNRLWLLAFLSFFTVAFLLTLIYTRDSSSTSSSSAAAAAVVPTTPAQQQQPLPATVINTLLHYASRSNDTYKMSYAELKPIADVLRKCSPPCNLLVFGLTHETLLWKALNHNGRTVFIDENRYYAAYYEQQHPEIDAYDVQYTTKTSEIKDLIKTARDQVKNECRPVQNLLFSDCKLGLNDLPNHVYEVDWDVIMVDGPRGDWADAPGRIQPIFTAGVLARSKKGGNGKTHIFVHDFRKGLERKCGDEFLCKENLVEASDLLGHYVVERMDESSFQFCRNKTSTTSS
;
A
#
# COMPACT_ATOMS: atom_id res chain seq x y z
N MET A 1 5.69 -79.46 4.10
CA MET A 1 6.60 -79.17 2.97
C MET A 1 7.62 -78.13 3.44
N LYS A 2 8.90 -78.38 3.14
CA LYS A 2 10.11 -77.74 3.69
C LYS A 2 10.31 -76.31 3.16
N ASN A 3 10.47 -75.38 4.10
CA ASN A 3 11.60 -74.46 4.33
C ASN A 3 12.55 -73.99 3.19
N THR A 4 12.89 -72.69 3.28
CA THR A 4 14.23 -72.07 3.14
C THR A 4 14.59 -71.30 1.84
N ASN A 5 15.05 -70.07 2.10
CA ASN A 5 15.83 -69.13 1.27
C ASN A 5 16.85 -69.77 0.33
N ASN A 6 17.13 -69.12 -0.81
CA ASN A 6 18.48 -69.13 -1.34
C ASN A 6 18.86 -67.90 -2.18
N ILE A 7 20.09 -67.46 -1.94
CA ILE A 7 20.85 -66.38 -2.58
C ILE A 7 21.36 -66.87 -3.94
N ASN A 8 21.53 -65.98 -4.92
CA ASN A 8 22.67 -66.12 -5.83
C ASN A 8 23.14 -64.77 -6.42
N THR A 9 24.39 -64.49 -6.12
CA THR A 9 25.29 -63.50 -6.69
C THR A 9 25.65 -63.85 -8.13
N ASN A 10 25.93 -62.84 -8.97
CA ASN A 10 26.87 -63.01 -10.09
C ASN A 10 27.50 -61.66 -10.47
N ASN A 11 28.78 -61.53 -10.13
CA ASN A 11 29.70 -60.55 -10.68
C ASN A 11 30.06 -60.95 -12.11
N ASN A 12 30.04 -60.02 -13.06
CA ASN A 12 30.86 -60.11 -14.26
C ASN A 12 31.28 -58.71 -14.71
N THR A 13 32.52 -58.39 -14.34
CA THR A 13 33.37 -57.31 -14.82
C THR A 13 33.48 -57.37 -16.35
N LYS A 14 33.05 -56.31 -17.04
CA LYS A 14 33.50 -56.04 -18.42
C LYS A 14 34.45 -54.85 -18.43
N LEU A 15 35.70 -55.20 -18.71
CA LEU A 15 36.82 -54.34 -19.02
C LEU A 15 36.43 -53.40 -20.18
N ILE A 16 36.30 -52.09 -19.91
CA ILE A 16 36.29 -51.09 -20.99
C ILE A 16 37.74 -50.69 -21.24
N LEU A 17 38.24 -51.18 -22.37
CA LEU A 17 39.55 -50.93 -22.93
C LEU A 17 39.64 -49.46 -23.37
N LEU A 18 40.28 -48.59 -22.58
CA LEU A 18 40.59 -47.23 -23.02
C LEU A 18 41.79 -47.27 -23.97
N HIS A 19 41.53 -47.15 -25.27
CA HIS A 19 42.55 -46.88 -26.27
C HIS A 19 43.12 -45.47 -26.04
N PRO A 20 44.45 -45.31 -25.91
CA PRO A 20 45.08 -44.01 -25.89
C PRO A 20 45.36 -43.59 -27.33
N TYR A 21 44.56 -42.68 -27.90
CA TYR A 21 44.95 -42.05 -29.15
C TYR A 21 44.44 -40.60 -29.26
N ILE A 22 45.42 -39.72 -29.38
CA ILE A 22 45.42 -38.35 -29.96
C ILE A 22 44.92 -37.18 -29.10
N LEU A 23 45.86 -36.67 -28.32
CA LEU A 23 46.19 -35.24 -28.26
C LEU A 23 46.21 -34.60 -29.68
N LYS A 24 45.17 -33.88 -30.08
CA LYS A 24 45.23 -32.62 -30.87
C LYS A 24 43.82 -32.11 -31.25
N GLN A 25 43.25 -31.20 -30.47
CA GLN A 25 42.42 -30.12 -31.03
C GLN A 25 42.38 -28.93 -30.07
N GLY A 26 43.13 -27.89 -30.41
CA GLY A 26 43.25 -26.66 -29.64
C GLY A 26 41.95 -25.84 -29.66
N ASN A 27 41.23 -25.89 -28.54
CA ASN A 27 40.97 -24.76 -27.65
C ASN A 27 40.58 -23.37 -28.22
N SER A 28 39.69 -23.29 -29.22
CA SER A 28 39.10 -22.00 -29.65
C SER A 28 38.16 -21.41 -28.58
N ASN A 29 37.37 -22.24 -27.90
CA ASN A 29 36.35 -21.78 -26.95
C ASN A 29 36.93 -21.17 -25.66
N ARG A 30 38.07 -21.65 -25.16
CA ARG A 30 38.71 -21.03 -23.97
C ARG A 30 39.37 -19.70 -24.31
N LEU A 31 39.93 -19.54 -25.52
CA LEU A 31 40.47 -18.25 -25.96
C LEU A 31 39.36 -17.22 -26.10
N TRP A 32 38.18 -17.62 -26.61
CA TRP A 32 37.01 -16.75 -26.69
C TRP A 32 36.45 -16.36 -25.31
N LEU A 33 36.40 -17.31 -24.37
CA LEU A 33 36.00 -17.03 -22.98
C LEU A 33 36.98 -16.09 -22.28
N LEU A 34 38.29 -16.27 -22.47
CA LEU A 34 39.32 -15.38 -21.92
C LEU A 34 39.23 -13.99 -22.55
N ALA A 35 38.99 -13.88 -23.85
CA ALA A 35 38.79 -12.60 -24.52
C ALA A 35 37.53 -11.88 -24.01
N PHE A 36 36.42 -12.62 -23.84
CA PHE A 36 35.17 -12.09 -23.31
C PHE A 36 35.34 -11.59 -21.86
N LEU A 37 35.90 -12.42 -20.97
CA LEU A 37 36.19 -12.03 -19.59
C LEU A 37 37.15 -10.82 -19.53
N SER A 38 38.21 -10.82 -20.34
CA SER A 38 39.14 -9.70 -20.42
C SER A 38 38.43 -8.41 -20.84
N PHE A 39 37.55 -8.46 -21.85
CA PHE A 39 36.81 -7.30 -22.32
C PHE A 39 35.91 -6.70 -21.21
N PHE A 40 35.15 -7.53 -20.49
CA PHE A 40 34.29 -7.05 -19.39
C PHE A 40 35.09 -6.52 -18.20
N THR A 41 36.25 -7.13 -17.86
CA THR A 41 37.12 -6.59 -16.81
C THR A 41 37.71 -5.23 -17.16
N VAL A 42 38.13 -5.02 -18.42
CA VAL A 42 38.64 -3.74 -18.90
C VAL A 42 37.52 -2.69 -18.94
N ALA A 43 36.33 -3.05 -19.40
CA ALA A 43 35.17 -2.14 -19.40
C ALA A 43 34.79 -1.71 -17.97
N PHE A 44 34.84 -2.63 -17.00
CA PHE A 44 34.59 -2.34 -15.58
C PHE A 44 35.66 -1.44 -14.95
N LEU A 45 36.94 -1.68 -15.25
CA LEU A 45 38.04 -0.82 -14.78
C LEU A 45 37.97 0.58 -15.40
N LEU A 46 37.62 0.68 -16.69
CA LEU A 46 37.42 1.97 -17.35
C LEU A 46 36.25 2.74 -16.75
N THR A 47 35.15 2.08 -16.39
CA THR A 47 34.03 2.75 -15.70
C THR A 47 34.42 3.23 -14.31
N LEU A 48 35.22 2.47 -13.55
CA LEU A 48 35.73 2.91 -12.24
C LEU A 48 36.71 4.09 -12.33
N ILE A 49 37.51 4.16 -13.39
CA ILE A 49 38.44 5.28 -13.62
C ILE A 49 37.66 6.53 -14.07
N TYR A 50 36.72 6.40 -15.01
CA TYR A 50 35.90 7.52 -15.49
C TYR A 50 34.95 8.07 -14.42
N THR A 51 34.43 7.22 -13.53
CA THR A 51 33.59 7.66 -12.40
C THR A 51 34.42 8.27 -11.26
N ARG A 52 35.71 7.95 -11.14
CA ARG A 52 36.63 8.59 -10.17
C ARG A 52 36.95 10.05 -10.52
N ASP A 53 37.04 10.40 -11.80
CA ASP A 53 37.29 11.79 -12.23
C ASP A 53 36.05 12.70 -12.14
N SER A 54 34.88 12.14 -11.82
CA SER A 54 33.63 12.90 -11.60
C SER A 54 33.35 13.18 -10.12
N SER A 55 34.25 12.78 -9.20
CA SER A 55 34.07 12.92 -7.75
C SER A 55 35.33 13.48 -7.09
N SER A 56 35.70 14.73 -7.39
CA SER A 56 36.72 15.45 -6.60
C SER A 56 36.61 16.97 -6.65
N THR A 57 35.57 17.54 -6.02
CA THR A 57 35.66 18.80 -5.24
C THR A 57 34.31 19.00 -4.56
N SER A 58 34.19 18.95 -3.24
CA SER A 58 34.59 20.07 -2.39
C SER A 58 34.60 19.65 -0.92
N SER A 59 35.69 19.91 -0.22
CA SER A 59 35.67 20.08 1.24
C SER A 59 36.75 21.08 1.65
N SER A 60 36.28 22.17 2.25
CA SER A 60 36.95 22.99 3.27
C SER A 60 38.05 23.98 2.85
N SER A 61 37.71 25.28 2.77
CA SER A 61 38.04 26.27 3.82
C SER A 61 37.88 27.72 3.34
N ALA A 62 37.02 28.50 3.99
CA ALA A 62 37.26 29.91 4.38
C ALA A 62 36.05 30.42 5.17
N ALA A 63 36.26 30.77 6.44
CA ALA A 63 35.32 31.53 7.24
C ALA A 63 35.23 32.96 6.67
N ALA A 64 34.18 33.22 5.91
CA ALA A 64 33.69 34.57 5.67
C ALA A 64 32.33 34.67 6.35
N ALA A 65 32.20 35.60 7.29
CA ALA A 65 30.96 35.94 7.95
C ALA A 65 29.98 36.52 6.93
N ALA A 66 29.30 35.64 6.20
CA ALA A 66 28.08 35.99 5.49
C ALA A 66 26.95 35.95 6.52
N VAL A 67 26.39 37.11 6.81
CA VAL A 67 25.10 37.22 7.49
C VAL A 67 24.08 36.53 6.60
N VAL A 68 23.86 35.25 6.86
CA VAL A 68 22.69 34.53 6.36
C VAL A 68 21.51 35.26 6.99
N PRO A 69 20.59 35.87 6.21
CA PRO A 69 19.31 36.19 6.79
C PRO A 69 18.75 34.84 7.22
N THR A 70 18.68 34.60 8.52
CA THR A 70 17.82 33.58 9.10
C THR A 70 16.43 33.86 8.57
N THR A 71 16.09 33.25 7.43
CA THR A 71 14.70 33.07 7.04
C THR A 71 14.09 32.37 8.24
N PRO A 72 13.11 32.98 8.92
CA PRO A 72 12.38 32.25 9.94
C PRO A 72 11.92 30.95 9.29
N ALA A 73 12.09 29.82 9.97
CA ALA A 73 11.45 28.58 9.58
C ALA A 73 10.04 28.96 9.13
N GLN A 74 9.74 28.84 7.83
CA GLN A 74 8.45 29.22 7.30
C GLN A 74 7.46 28.39 8.09
N GLN A 75 6.78 29.03 9.05
CA GLN A 75 5.67 28.43 9.74
C GLN A 75 4.74 28.01 8.64
N GLN A 76 4.67 26.70 8.39
CA GLN A 76 3.91 26.07 7.33
C GLN A 76 2.45 26.46 7.52
N GLN A 77 2.05 27.57 6.89
CA GLN A 77 0.73 28.15 7.11
C GLN A 77 -0.33 27.19 6.56
N PRO A 78 -1.46 27.01 7.25
CA PRO A 78 -2.60 26.31 6.69
C PRO A 78 -3.03 26.93 5.36
N LEU A 79 -3.59 26.13 4.46
CA LEU A 79 -4.17 26.65 3.23
C LEU A 79 -5.27 27.67 3.56
N PRO A 80 -5.29 28.86 2.92
CA PRO A 80 -6.37 29.82 3.11
C PRO A 80 -7.71 29.20 2.74
N ALA A 81 -8.74 29.50 3.54
CA ALA A 81 -10.09 28.96 3.30
C ALA A 81 -10.62 29.31 1.90
N THR A 82 -10.27 30.48 1.36
CA THR A 82 -10.61 30.87 -0.02
C THR A 82 -10.02 29.88 -1.03
N VAL A 83 -8.76 29.46 -0.88
CA VAL A 83 -8.11 28.49 -1.78
C VAL A 83 -8.82 27.14 -1.70
N ILE A 84 -9.10 26.65 -0.49
CA ILE A 84 -9.84 25.39 -0.29
C ILE A 84 -11.21 25.45 -0.98
N ASN A 85 -11.98 26.51 -0.74
CA ASN A 85 -13.31 26.69 -1.33
C ASN A 85 -13.24 26.79 -2.86
N THR A 86 -12.22 27.46 -3.41
CA THR A 86 -12.00 27.53 -4.87
C THR A 86 -11.67 26.17 -5.46
N LEU A 87 -10.78 25.39 -4.83
CA LEU A 87 -10.45 24.04 -5.27
C LEU A 87 -11.70 23.14 -5.29
N LEU A 88 -12.49 23.17 -4.21
CA LEU A 88 -13.76 22.43 -4.13
C LEU A 88 -14.77 22.88 -5.21
N HIS A 89 -14.86 24.19 -5.46
CA HIS A 89 -15.77 24.74 -6.47
C HIS A 89 -15.46 24.20 -7.87
N TYR A 90 -14.19 24.22 -8.28
CA TYR A 90 -13.79 23.78 -9.62
C TYR A 90 -13.79 22.25 -9.73
N ALA A 91 -13.29 21.53 -8.72
CA ALA A 91 -13.28 20.06 -8.73
C ALA A 91 -14.70 19.49 -8.85
N SER A 92 -15.65 20.01 -8.06
CA SER A 92 -17.06 19.56 -8.11
C SER A 92 -17.79 19.93 -9.41
N ARG A 93 -17.27 20.87 -10.20
CA ARG A 93 -17.84 21.34 -11.48
C ARG A 93 -17.11 20.82 -12.72
N SER A 94 -16.14 19.92 -12.56
CA SER A 94 -15.48 19.25 -13.69
C SER A 94 -16.50 18.56 -14.61
N ASN A 95 -16.17 18.37 -15.88
CA ASN A 95 -17.00 17.57 -16.82
C ASN A 95 -16.69 16.07 -16.75
N ASP A 96 -15.80 15.65 -15.85
CA ASP A 96 -15.49 14.24 -15.64
C ASP A 96 -16.73 13.47 -15.12
N THR A 97 -16.91 12.27 -15.64
CA THR A 97 -18.06 11.40 -15.34
C THR A 97 -17.94 10.76 -13.95
N TYR A 98 -16.72 10.51 -13.47
CA TYR A 98 -16.46 9.78 -12.23
C TYR A 98 -16.00 10.67 -11.08
N LYS A 99 -16.24 11.99 -11.18
CA LYS A 99 -15.91 12.96 -10.13
C LYS A 99 -16.88 12.90 -8.95
N MET A 100 -16.40 13.32 -7.78
CA MET A 100 -17.25 13.58 -6.62
C MET A 100 -18.02 14.90 -6.76
N SER A 101 -19.25 14.94 -6.24
CA SER A 101 -20.02 16.17 -6.10
C SER A 101 -19.49 17.05 -4.95
N TYR A 102 -19.90 18.32 -4.92
CA TYR A 102 -19.54 19.21 -3.83
C TYR A 102 -19.98 18.69 -2.46
N ALA A 103 -21.12 18.00 -2.40
CA ALA A 103 -21.66 17.42 -1.16
C ALA A 103 -20.79 16.26 -0.63
N GLU A 104 -20.06 15.58 -1.50
CA GLU A 104 -19.12 14.50 -1.13
C GLU A 104 -17.73 15.04 -0.81
N LEU A 105 -17.24 16.02 -1.59
CA LEU A 105 -15.92 16.62 -1.36
C LEU A 105 -15.84 17.42 -0.06
N LYS A 106 -16.91 18.16 0.27
CA LYS A 106 -16.89 19.12 1.38
C LYS A 106 -16.63 18.47 2.75
N PRO A 107 -17.31 17.37 3.14
CA PRO A 107 -17.01 16.68 4.40
C PRO A 107 -15.55 16.25 4.54
N ILE A 108 -14.97 15.69 3.47
CA ILE A 108 -13.58 15.22 3.44
C ILE A 108 -12.63 16.42 3.62
N ALA A 109 -12.85 17.50 2.86
CA ALA A 109 -12.05 18.72 2.96
C ALA A 109 -12.17 19.40 4.33
N ASP A 110 -13.35 19.36 4.95
CA ASP A 110 -13.56 19.91 6.28
C ASP A 110 -12.77 19.14 7.35
N VAL A 111 -12.65 17.81 7.22
CA VAL A 111 -11.82 16.98 8.08
C VAL A 111 -10.33 17.28 7.86
N LEU A 112 -9.87 17.29 6.60
CA LEU A 112 -8.46 17.57 6.28
C LEU A 112 -8.03 18.96 6.78
N ARG A 113 -8.89 19.97 6.62
CA ARG A 113 -8.63 21.34 7.11
C ARG A 113 -8.51 21.43 8.63
N LYS A 114 -9.22 20.57 9.37
CA LYS A 114 -9.20 20.54 10.84
C LYS A 114 -8.16 19.56 11.41
N CYS A 115 -7.54 18.76 10.54
CA CYS A 115 -6.53 17.80 10.93
C CYS A 115 -5.27 18.52 11.43
N SER A 116 -4.66 18.01 12.49
CA SER A 116 -3.45 18.62 13.05
C SER A 116 -2.24 18.34 12.13
N PRO A 117 -1.48 19.36 11.70
CA PRO A 117 -0.33 19.14 10.83
C PRO A 117 0.86 18.52 11.58
N PRO A 118 1.64 17.61 10.94
CA PRO A 118 1.37 17.02 9.63
C PRO A 118 0.22 16.00 9.71
N CYS A 119 -0.77 16.12 8.83
CA CYS A 119 -1.88 15.16 8.75
C CYS A 119 -1.50 14.01 7.84
N ASN A 120 -1.68 12.78 8.30
CA ASN A 120 -1.43 11.57 7.52
C ASN A 120 -2.71 11.12 6.81
N LEU A 121 -2.73 11.24 5.48
CA LEU A 121 -3.84 10.83 4.61
C LEU A 121 -3.43 9.61 3.76
N LEU A 122 -4.17 8.51 3.91
CA LEU A 122 -4.07 7.35 3.03
C LEU A 122 -5.28 7.32 2.10
N VAL A 123 -5.07 7.11 0.80
CA VAL A 123 -6.14 7.00 -0.18
C VAL A 123 -6.00 5.69 -0.93
N PHE A 124 -7.01 4.84 -0.86
CA PHE A 124 -7.16 3.71 -1.77
C PHE A 124 -7.91 4.20 -3.00
N GLY A 125 -7.27 4.16 -4.17
CA GLY A 125 -7.74 4.59 -5.47
C GLY A 125 -7.02 5.83 -5.99
N LEU A 126 -6.50 5.77 -7.22
CA LEU A 126 -6.13 6.94 -8.01
C LEU A 126 -7.35 7.40 -8.82
N THR A 127 -8.02 8.44 -8.34
CA THR A 127 -9.25 8.98 -8.93
C THR A 127 -9.06 10.40 -9.45
N HIS A 128 -10.13 10.98 -10.01
CA HIS A 128 -10.13 12.36 -10.48
C HIS A 128 -9.72 13.36 -9.38
N GLU A 129 -10.01 13.04 -8.12
CA GLU A 129 -9.70 13.87 -6.96
C GLU A 129 -8.26 13.71 -6.43
N THR A 130 -7.41 12.87 -7.03
CA THR A 130 -6.04 12.58 -6.53
C THR A 130 -5.23 13.85 -6.25
N LEU A 131 -5.18 14.78 -7.21
CA LEU A 131 -4.46 16.06 -7.03
C LEU A 131 -5.14 16.97 -6.00
N LEU A 132 -6.48 16.91 -5.92
CA LEU A 132 -7.24 17.66 -4.92
C LEU A 132 -6.86 17.18 -3.51
N TRP A 133 -6.79 15.87 -3.27
CA TRP A 133 -6.39 15.31 -1.98
C TRP A 133 -4.97 15.69 -1.59
N LYS A 134 -4.03 15.63 -2.54
CA LYS A 134 -2.66 16.10 -2.32
C LYS A 134 -2.61 17.58 -1.96
N ALA A 135 -3.36 18.43 -2.67
CA ALA A 135 -3.37 19.86 -2.44
C ALA A 135 -4.06 20.25 -1.12
N LEU A 136 -5.18 19.61 -0.78
CA LEU A 136 -5.94 19.89 0.45
C LEU A 136 -5.19 19.42 1.70
N ASN A 137 -4.43 18.31 1.61
CA ASN A 137 -3.56 17.85 2.69
C ASN A 137 -2.19 18.57 2.68
N HIS A 138 -2.22 19.89 2.54
CA HIS A 138 -1.02 20.71 2.46
C HIS A 138 -0.17 20.58 3.73
N ASN A 139 1.15 20.44 3.56
CA ASN A 139 2.12 20.15 4.63
C ASN A 139 1.88 18.81 5.36
N GLY A 140 0.93 18.00 4.90
CA GLY A 140 0.70 16.65 5.38
C GLY A 140 1.41 15.59 4.53
N ARG A 141 1.28 14.35 4.96
CA ARG A 141 1.68 13.17 4.20
C ARG A 141 0.46 12.60 3.50
N THR A 142 0.53 12.42 2.18
CA THR A 142 -0.52 11.75 1.41
C THR A 142 0.09 10.60 0.63
N VAL A 143 -0.47 9.40 0.79
CA VAL A 143 -0.08 8.19 0.04
C VAL A 143 -1.31 7.64 -0.68
N PHE A 144 -1.13 7.22 -1.93
CA PHE A 144 -2.16 6.63 -2.77
C PHE A 144 -1.84 5.15 -3.05
N ILE A 145 -2.86 4.30 -3.03
CA ILE A 145 -2.75 2.86 -3.32
C ILE A 145 -3.75 2.53 -4.43
N ASP A 146 -3.30 1.96 -5.54
CA ASP A 146 -4.16 1.64 -6.69
C ASP A 146 -4.03 0.18 -7.13
N GLU A 147 -5.04 -0.37 -7.82
CA GLU A 147 -4.95 -1.73 -8.36
C GLU A 147 -4.02 -1.87 -9.58
N ASN A 148 -3.66 -0.75 -10.24
CA ASN A 148 -2.96 -0.79 -11.52
C ASN A 148 -1.56 -0.19 -11.43
N ARG A 149 -0.56 -1.06 -11.35
CA ARG A 149 0.87 -0.72 -11.36
C ARG A 149 1.30 0.23 -12.48
N TYR A 150 0.76 0.07 -13.68
CA TYR A 150 1.13 0.91 -14.81
C TYR A 150 0.50 2.30 -14.68
N TYR A 151 -0.71 2.36 -14.13
CA TYR A 151 -1.39 3.63 -13.90
C TYR A 151 -0.73 4.40 -12.76
N ALA A 152 -0.37 3.73 -11.66
CA ALA A 152 0.39 4.33 -10.56
C ALA A 152 1.73 4.92 -11.05
N ALA A 153 2.56 4.11 -11.72
CA ALA A 153 3.84 4.57 -12.24
C ALA A 153 3.70 5.71 -13.28
N TYR A 154 2.69 5.64 -14.15
CA TYR A 154 2.40 6.71 -15.09
C TYR A 154 2.00 8.01 -14.35
N TYR A 155 1.17 7.90 -13.32
CA TYR A 155 0.69 9.05 -12.57
C TYR A 155 1.82 9.75 -11.80
N GLU A 156 2.71 8.99 -11.15
CA GLU A 156 3.91 9.53 -10.49
C GLU A 156 4.85 10.21 -11.49
N GLN A 157 4.99 9.66 -12.70
CA GLN A 157 5.79 10.30 -13.75
C GLN A 157 5.22 11.67 -14.15
N GLN A 158 3.89 11.81 -14.24
CA GLN A 158 3.23 13.08 -14.56
C GLN A 158 3.20 14.05 -13.39
N HIS A 159 3.14 13.53 -12.17
CA HIS A 159 3.01 14.30 -10.93
C HIS A 159 4.04 13.82 -9.90
N PRO A 160 5.31 14.28 -9.98
CA PRO A 160 6.40 13.81 -9.11
C PRO A 160 6.19 14.08 -7.61
N GLU A 161 5.21 14.90 -7.25
CA GLU A 161 4.79 15.16 -5.87
C GLU A 161 3.81 14.11 -5.30
N ILE A 162 3.29 13.21 -6.13
CA ILE A 162 2.40 12.12 -5.74
C ILE A 162 3.22 10.91 -5.33
N ASP A 163 2.83 10.29 -4.22
CA ASP A 163 3.43 9.07 -3.67
C ASP A 163 2.39 7.95 -3.86
N ALA A 164 2.52 7.18 -4.94
CA ALA A 164 1.51 6.20 -5.35
C ALA A 164 2.10 4.80 -5.54
N TYR A 165 1.43 3.80 -4.98
CA TYR A 165 1.86 2.41 -5.06
C TYR A 165 0.74 1.53 -5.59
N ASP A 166 1.11 0.40 -6.18
CA ASP A 166 0.16 -0.63 -6.53
C ASP A 166 0.00 -1.69 -5.43
N VAL A 167 -1.17 -2.34 -5.45
CA VAL A 167 -1.47 -3.49 -4.61
C VAL A 167 -2.30 -4.50 -5.39
N GLN A 168 -2.11 -5.79 -5.13
CA GLN A 168 -2.92 -6.83 -5.76
C GLN A 168 -4.16 -7.12 -4.92
N TYR A 169 -5.32 -6.66 -5.39
CA TYR A 169 -6.60 -7.10 -4.81
C TYR A 169 -6.95 -8.50 -5.29
N THR A 170 -7.38 -9.36 -4.36
CA THR A 170 -7.62 -10.79 -4.59
C THR A 170 -9.06 -11.21 -4.32
N THR A 171 -9.94 -10.28 -3.95
CA THR A 171 -11.36 -10.54 -3.73
C THR A 171 -12.18 -10.33 -4.99
N LYS A 172 -13.47 -10.67 -4.91
CA LYS A 172 -14.46 -10.38 -5.95
C LYS A 172 -15.74 -9.86 -5.31
N THR A 173 -16.41 -8.96 -6.00
CA THR A 173 -17.66 -8.35 -5.55
C THR A 173 -18.76 -9.40 -5.36
N SER A 174 -18.80 -10.43 -6.21
CA SER A 174 -19.70 -11.57 -6.08
C SER A 174 -19.49 -12.41 -4.81
N GLU A 175 -18.29 -12.39 -4.23
CA GLU A 175 -17.90 -13.21 -3.06
C GLU A 175 -18.07 -12.47 -1.72
N ILE A 176 -18.44 -11.19 -1.72
CA ILE A 176 -18.43 -10.33 -0.52
C ILE A 176 -19.17 -10.94 0.67
N LYS A 177 -20.31 -11.60 0.45
CA LYS A 177 -21.09 -12.22 1.54
C LYS A 177 -20.33 -13.36 2.21
N ASP A 178 -19.69 -14.22 1.41
CA ASP A 178 -18.93 -15.37 1.91
C ASP A 178 -17.61 -14.91 2.54
N LEU A 179 -17.01 -13.85 2.01
CA LEU A 179 -15.83 -13.19 2.58
C LEU A 179 -16.11 -12.60 3.96
N ILE A 180 -17.24 -11.89 4.13
CA ILE A 180 -17.67 -11.39 5.44
C ILE A 180 -17.87 -12.55 6.42
N LYS A 181 -18.55 -13.62 5.99
CA LYS A 181 -18.76 -14.80 6.83
C LYS A 181 -17.43 -15.43 7.26
N THR A 182 -16.52 -15.64 6.31
CA THR A 182 -15.19 -16.22 6.57
C THR A 182 -14.39 -15.35 7.55
N ALA A 183 -14.42 -14.02 7.38
CA ALA A 183 -13.74 -13.10 8.28
C ALA A 183 -14.29 -13.15 9.71
N ARG A 184 -15.62 -13.28 9.87
CA ARG A 184 -16.25 -13.50 11.19
C ARG A 184 -15.79 -14.79 11.84
N ASP A 185 -15.76 -15.88 11.08
CA ASP A 185 -15.32 -17.19 11.60
C ASP A 185 -13.84 -17.16 12.00
N GLN A 186 -13.03 -16.32 11.35
CA GLN A 186 -11.59 -16.14 11.62
C GLN A 186 -11.26 -14.96 12.55
N VAL A 187 -12.24 -14.28 13.15
CA VAL A 187 -12.01 -13.05 13.93
C VAL A 187 -11.14 -13.27 15.17
N LYS A 188 -11.12 -14.50 15.70
CA LYS A 188 -10.27 -14.89 16.84
C LYS A 188 -8.88 -15.39 16.43
N ASN A 189 -8.62 -15.52 15.13
CA ASN A 189 -7.40 -16.06 14.55
C ASN A 189 -6.78 -15.04 13.58
N GLU A 190 -6.94 -15.25 12.27
CA GLU A 190 -6.29 -14.48 11.22
C GLU A 190 -6.93 -13.11 10.99
N CYS A 191 -8.26 -12.98 11.07
CA CYS A 191 -8.95 -11.74 10.69
C CYS A 191 -9.29 -10.85 11.90
N ARG A 192 -8.28 -10.55 12.73
CA ARG A 192 -8.44 -9.75 13.95
C ARG A 192 -8.59 -8.24 13.68
N PRO A 193 -9.27 -7.50 14.57
CA PRO A 193 -9.41 -6.05 14.45
C PRO A 193 -8.11 -5.29 14.76
N VAL A 194 -7.24 -5.87 15.59
CA VAL A 194 -5.88 -5.38 15.85
C VAL A 194 -4.91 -6.49 15.47
N GLN A 195 -4.06 -6.23 14.47
CA GLN A 195 -3.11 -7.22 13.95
C GLN A 195 -2.02 -6.58 13.10
N ASN A 196 -0.93 -7.31 12.90
CA ASN A 196 0.10 -6.94 11.92
C ASN A 196 -0.32 -7.41 10.53
N LEU A 197 -0.75 -6.47 9.68
CA LEU A 197 -1.20 -6.76 8.32
C LEU A 197 -0.08 -7.30 7.41
N LEU A 198 1.18 -6.87 7.60
CA LEU A 198 2.31 -7.33 6.80
C LEU A 198 2.53 -8.85 6.89
N PHE A 199 2.13 -9.46 8.00
CA PHE A 199 2.25 -10.91 8.25
C PHE A 199 0.88 -11.57 8.49
N SER A 200 -0.21 -10.94 8.05
CA SER A 200 -1.56 -11.50 8.20
C SER A 200 -1.85 -12.52 7.10
N ASP A 201 -2.39 -13.67 7.49
CA ASP A 201 -2.95 -14.67 6.57
C ASP A 201 -4.46 -14.44 6.31
N CYS A 202 -5.05 -13.36 6.85
CA CYS A 202 -6.43 -13.02 6.57
C CYS A 202 -6.59 -12.61 5.10
N LYS A 203 -7.43 -13.32 4.35
CA LYS A 203 -7.76 -13.01 2.93
C LYS A 203 -8.22 -11.55 2.70
N LEU A 204 -8.72 -10.87 3.73
CA LEU A 204 -9.16 -9.48 3.64
C LEU A 204 -8.05 -8.44 3.92
N GLY A 205 -6.97 -8.83 4.60
CA GLY A 205 -5.86 -7.93 4.88
C GLY A 205 -4.98 -7.75 3.65
N LEU A 206 -4.68 -6.50 3.30
CA LEU A 206 -3.65 -6.20 2.29
C LEU A 206 -2.28 -6.31 2.95
N ASN A 207 -1.51 -7.33 2.60
CA ASN A 207 -0.21 -7.66 3.19
C ASN A 207 0.99 -7.36 2.26
N ASP A 208 0.72 -6.80 1.09
CA ASP A 208 1.66 -6.42 0.03
C ASP A 208 1.77 -4.89 -0.16
N LEU A 209 1.34 -4.10 0.83
CA LEU A 209 1.56 -2.65 0.83
C LEU A 209 3.04 -2.33 1.13
N PRO A 210 3.55 -1.16 0.72
CA PRO A 210 4.87 -0.71 1.14
C PRO A 210 5.00 -0.69 2.67
N ASN A 211 6.12 -1.18 3.21
CA ASN A 211 6.32 -1.36 4.65
C ASN A 211 5.95 -0.12 5.49
N HIS A 212 6.29 1.07 5.01
CA HIS A 212 6.01 2.31 5.71
C HIS A 212 4.52 2.58 5.89
N VAL A 213 3.64 2.04 5.04
CA VAL A 213 2.18 2.23 5.13
C VAL A 213 1.62 1.58 6.39
N TYR A 214 2.22 0.47 6.83
CA TYR A 214 1.86 -0.21 8.09
C TYR A 214 2.37 0.50 9.34
N GLU A 215 3.36 1.37 9.20
CA GLU A 215 4.02 2.05 10.32
C GLU A 215 3.45 3.44 10.61
N VAL A 216 2.70 4.01 9.65
CA VAL A 216 2.10 5.34 9.79
C VAL A 216 0.82 5.28 10.61
N ASP A 217 0.74 6.13 11.62
CA ASP A 217 -0.48 6.43 12.37
C ASP A 217 -1.38 7.34 11.52
N TRP A 218 -2.16 6.75 10.61
CA TRP A 218 -3.06 7.48 9.70
C TRP A 218 -4.15 8.28 10.45
N ASP A 219 -4.35 9.54 10.07
CA ASP A 219 -5.39 10.40 10.65
C ASP A 219 -6.67 10.35 9.83
N VAL A 220 -6.51 10.24 8.50
CA VAL A 220 -7.60 10.13 7.54
C VAL A 220 -7.30 9.00 6.56
N ILE A 221 -8.29 8.16 6.30
CA ILE A 221 -8.23 7.12 5.27
C ILE A 221 -9.43 7.30 4.34
N MET A 222 -9.18 7.39 3.04
CA MET A 222 -10.21 7.44 2.00
C MET A 222 -10.22 6.12 1.24
N VAL A 223 -11.38 5.47 1.15
CA VAL A 223 -11.59 4.25 0.39
C VAL A 223 -12.45 4.58 -0.84
N ASP A 224 -11.77 4.89 -1.95
CA ASP A 224 -12.34 5.27 -3.25
C ASP A 224 -12.00 4.29 -4.38
N GLY A 225 -11.16 3.30 -4.09
CA GLY A 225 -10.79 2.21 -4.96
C GLY A 225 -10.66 0.91 -4.16
N PRO A 226 -10.55 -0.24 -4.84
CA PRO A 226 -10.55 -0.41 -6.29
C PRO A 226 -11.97 -0.37 -6.88
N ARG A 227 -12.08 -0.58 -8.20
CA ARG A 227 -13.38 -0.72 -8.88
C ARG A 227 -14.21 -1.90 -8.35
N GLY A 228 -15.52 -1.75 -8.45
CA GLY A 228 -16.52 -2.67 -7.86
C GLY A 228 -17.84 -2.72 -8.63
N ASP A 229 -17.83 -2.42 -9.93
CA ASP A 229 -19.02 -2.26 -10.78
C ASP A 229 -19.43 -3.54 -11.54
N TRP A 230 -18.61 -4.60 -11.52
CA TRP A 230 -18.96 -5.92 -12.05
C TRP A 230 -18.67 -7.04 -11.04
N ALA A 231 -19.24 -8.25 -11.28
CA ALA A 231 -19.19 -9.36 -10.34
C ALA A 231 -17.75 -9.81 -9.98
N ASP A 232 -16.88 -9.90 -10.98
CA ASP A 232 -15.47 -10.25 -10.82
C ASP A 232 -14.58 -9.06 -10.43
N ALA A 233 -15.13 -7.86 -10.27
CA ALA A 233 -14.36 -6.69 -9.83
C ALA A 233 -13.90 -6.89 -8.39
N PRO A 234 -12.72 -6.40 -8.00
CA PRO A 234 -12.20 -6.69 -6.66
C PRO A 234 -13.10 -6.20 -5.53
N GLY A 235 -13.75 -5.05 -5.74
CA GLY A 235 -14.60 -4.39 -4.77
C GLY A 235 -13.80 -3.84 -3.59
N ARG A 236 -14.48 -3.09 -2.71
CA ARG A 236 -13.82 -2.33 -1.63
C ARG A 236 -13.72 -3.07 -0.30
N ILE A 237 -14.01 -4.37 -0.23
CA ILE A 237 -14.00 -5.11 1.05
C ILE A 237 -12.59 -5.18 1.67
N GLN A 238 -11.54 -5.46 0.88
CA GLN A 238 -10.15 -5.49 1.37
C GLN A 238 -9.68 -4.13 1.89
N PRO A 239 -9.83 -3.00 1.17
CA PRO A 239 -9.41 -1.71 1.70
C PRO A 239 -10.28 -1.23 2.88
N ILE A 240 -11.58 -1.56 2.93
CA ILE A 240 -12.42 -1.27 4.10
C ILE A 240 -11.92 -2.04 5.34
N PHE A 241 -11.64 -3.34 5.21
CA PHE A 241 -11.09 -4.15 6.28
C PHE A 241 -9.72 -3.62 6.74
N THR A 242 -8.82 -3.39 5.77
CA THR A 242 -7.46 -2.90 6.01
C THR A 242 -7.47 -1.52 6.69
N ALA A 243 -8.30 -0.58 6.24
CA ALA A 243 -8.48 0.72 6.88
C ALA A 243 -8.94 0.58 8.33
N GLY A 244 -9.88 -0.34 8.59
CA GLY A 244 -10.36 -0.65 9.93
C GLY A 244 -9.27 -1.20 10.84
N VAL A 245 -8.39 -2.06 10.33
CA VAL A 245 -7.27 -2.63 11.09
C VAL A 245 -6.16 -1.60 11.33
N LEU A 246 -5.80 -0.81 10.31
CA LEU A 246 -4.80 0.27 10.43
C LEU A 246 -5.23 1.30 11.49
N ALA A 247 -6.49 1.75 11.44
CA ALA A 247 -7.04 2.70 12.43
C ALA A 247 -7.01 2.17 13.86
N ARG A 248 -7.27 0.86 14.03
CA ARG A 248 -7.32 0.22 15.35
C ARG A 248 -5.95 -0.14 15.91
N SER A 249 -4.99 -0.40 15.03
CA SER A 249 -3.62 -0.82 15.36
C SER A 249 -2.64 0.35 15.50
N LYS A 250 -3.14 1.61 15.51
CA LYS A 250 -2.32 2.80 15.73
C LYS A 250 -1.51 2.70 17.02
N LYS A 251 -0.23 3.04 16.92
CA LYS A 251 0.71 2.99 18.05
C LYS A 251 0.75 4.32 18.79
N GLY A 252 0.52 5.43 18.10
CA GLY A 252 0.58 6.78 18.65
C GLY A 252 -0.39 7.76 17.97
N GLY A 253 -0.10 9.06 18.14
CA GLY A 253 -0.87 10.16 17.58
C GLY A 253 -2.29 10.28 18.15
N ASN A 254 -3.19 10.87 17.35
CA ASN A 254 -4.61 10.90 17.67
C ASN A 254 -5.16 9.47 17.68
N GLY A 255 -5.77 9.06 18.80
CA GLY A 255 -6.39 7.73 18.92
C GLY A 255 -7.62 7.53 18.02
N LYS A 256 -8.04 8.54 17.26
CA LYS A 256 -9.14 8.49 16.28
C LYS A 256 -8.62 8.61 14.86
N THR A 257 -9.24 7.86 13.95
CA THR A 257 -9.01 7.92 12.51
C THR A 257 -10.33 8.19 11.80
N HIS A 258 -10.36 9.19 10.93
CA HIS A 258 -11.50 9.43 10.04
C HIS A 258 -11.39 8.49 8.85
N ILE A 259 -12.42 7.68 8.59
CA ILE A 259 -12.45 6.77 7.45
C ILE A 259 -13.64 7.14 6.58
N PHE A 260 -13.38 7.50 5.34
CA PHE A 260 -14.38 7.78 4.33
C PHE A 260 -14.49 6.61 3.36
N VAL A 261 -15.70 6.19 3.06
CA VAL A 261 -15.98 5.08 2.13
C VAL A 261 -16.90 5.61 1.02
N HIS A 262 -16.41 5.64 -0.21
CA HIS A 262 -17.14 6.12 -1.37
C HIS A 262 -18.05 5.02 -1.98
N ASP A 263 -18.91 5.38 -2.96
CA ASP A 263 -20.00 4.58 -3.56
C ASP A 263 -20.87 3.82 -2.56
N PHE A 264 -21.24 4.47 -1.46
CA PHE A 264 -22.01 3.85 -0.38
C PHE A 264 -23.38 3.27 -0.83
N ARG A 265 -23.88 3.70 -2.00
CA ARG A 265 -25.23 3.41 -2.55
C ARG A 265 -25.45 1.95 -2.92
N LYS A 266 -24.40 1.24 -3.35
CA LYS A 266 -24.52 -0.16 -3.80
C LYS A 266 -24.77 -1.11 -2.62
N GLY A 267 -24.70 -0.61 -1.39
CA GLY A 267 -25.07 -1.32 -0.17
C GLY A 267 -24.08 -2.41 0.25
N LEU A 268 -23.15 -2.82 -0.62
CA LEU A 268 -22.07 -3.76 -0.29
C LEU A 268 -21.00 -3.06 0.54
N GLU A 269 -20.63 -1.84 0.16
CA GLU A 269 -19.70 -0.96 0.87
C GLU A 269 -20.26 -0.63 2.26
N ARG A 270 -21.56 -0.29 2.35
CA ARG A 270 -22.25 -0.09 3.63
C ARG A 270 -22.24 -1.34 4.50
N LYS A 271 -22.43 -2.54 3.93
CA LYS A 271 -22.36 -3.80 4.69
C LYS A 271 -20.95 -4.09 5.19
N CYS A 272 -19.93 -3.87 4.37
CA CYS A 272 -18.53 -4.03 4.76
C CYS A 272 -18.14 -3.01 5.83
N GLY A 273 -18.58 -1.75 5.69
CA GLY A 273 -18.35 -0.69 6.66
C GLY A 273 -19.05 -0.99 7.99
N ASP A 274 -20.33 -1.35 7.98
CA ASP A 274 -21.06 -1.76 9.19
C ASP A 274 -20.40 -2.96 9.89
N GLU A 275 -19.74 -3.85 9.15
CA GLU A 275 -19.05 -5.04 9.68
C GLU A 275 -17.66 -4.72 10.27
N PHE A 276 -16.81 -4.00 9.53
CA PHE A 276 -15.38 -3.84 9.87
C PHE A 276 -15.04 -2.45 10.41
N LEU A 277 -15.84 -1.43 10.09
CA LEU A 277 -15.71 -0.07 10.65
C LEU A 277 -16.72 0.18 11.76
N CYS A 278 -17.77 -0.64 11.83
CA CYS A 278 -18.83 -0.66 12.82
C CYS A 278 -19.84 0.48 12.68
N LYS A 279 -21.13 0.11 12.69
CA LYS A 279 -22.22 1.07 12.53
C LYS A 279 -22.22 2.15 13.63
N GLU A 280 -21.81 1.80 14.85
CA GLU A 280 -21.68 2.74 15.97
C GLU A 280 -20.62 3.82 15.76
N ASN A 281 -19.67 3.61 14.83
CA ASN A 281 -18.64 4.59 14.48
C ASN A 281 -19.04 5.45 13.27
N LEU A 282 -20.21 5.21 12.65
CA LEU A 282 -20.70 5.98 11.52
C LEU A 282 -21.21 7.35 12.00
N VAL A 283 -20.52 8.42 11.61
CA VAL A 283 -20.82 9.81 11.99
C VAL A 283 -21.88 10.40 11.07
N GLU A 284 -21.68 10.26 9.77
CA GLU A 284 -22.63 10.70 8.75
C GLU A 284 -22.58 9.78 7.53
N ALA A 285 -23.69 9.72 6.81
CA ALA A 285 -23.76 9.00 5.54
C ALA A 285 -24.67 9.75 4.58
N SER A 286 -24.24 9.81 3.33
CA SER A 286 -25.08 10.13 2.18
C SER A 286 -25.26 8.87 1.32
N ASP A 287 -25.98 9.00 0.20
CA ASP A 287 -26.08 7.90 -0.76
C ASP A 287 -24.71 7.47 -1.29
N LEU A 288 -23.73 8.36 -1.39
CA LEU A 288 -22.45 8.06 -2.06
C LEU A 288 -21.24 8.03 -1.11
N LEU A 289 -21.37 8.55 0.11
CA LEU A 289 -20.26 8.65 1.05
C LEU A 289 -20.68 8.21 2.45
N GLY A 290 -19.94 7.29 3.06
CA GLY A 290 -20.01 6.99 4.49
C GLY A 290 -18.79 7.56 5.22
N HIS A 291 -19.00 8.30 6.30
CA HIS A 291 -17.94 8.83 7.16
C HIS A 291 -17.97 8.14 8.52
N TYR A 292 -16.91 7.40 8.84
CA TYR A 292 -16.68 6.73 10.10
C TYR A 292 -15.58 7.43 10.90
N VAL A 293 -15.66 7.38 12.23
CA VAL A 293 -14.56 7.75 13.12
C VAL A 293 -14.23 6.54 13.99
N VAL A 294 -13.11 5.89 13.69
CA VAL A 294 -12.70 4.63 14.33
C VAL A 294 -11.60 4.93 15.34
N GLU A 295 -11.80 4.45 16.58
CA GLU A 295 -10.84 4.57 17.67
C GLU A 295 -9.84 3.40 17.67
N ARG A 296 -8.61 3.68 18.14
CA ARG A 296 -7.61 2.65 18.44
C ARG A 296 -8.17 1.64 19.44
N MET A 297 -7.77 0.38 19.31
CA MET A 297 -8.22 -0.71 20.18
C MET A 297 -7.04 -1.37 20.87
N ASP A 298 -7.32 -2.03 22.00
CA ASP A 298 -6.33 -2.84 22.70
C ASP A 298 -6.00 -4.11 21.89
N GLU A 299 -4.74 -4.54 21.89
CA GLU A 299 -4.25 -5.72 21.15
C GLU A 299 -4.98 -7.02 21.53
N SER A 300 -5.56 -7.11 22.73
CA SER A 300 -6.37 -8.24 23.17
C SER A 300 -7.80 -8.26 22.60
N SER A 301 -8.16 -7.30 21.74
CA SER A 301 -9.49 -7.21 21.14
C SER A 301 -9.69 -8.22 20.01
N PHE A 302 -10.72 -9.05 20.11
CA PHE A 302 -11.10 -10.05 19.10
C PHE A 302 -12.50 -9.82 18.51
N GLN A 303 -12.99 -8.58 18.58
CA GLN A 303 -14.27 -8.17 18.01
C GLN A 303 -14.11 -6.78 17.39
N PHE A 304 -14.61 -6.59 16.17
CA PHE A 304 -14.59 -5.28 15.53
C PHE A 304 -15.54 -4.29 16.19
N CYS A 305 -16.77 -4.74 16.48
CA CYS A 305 -17.89 -3.91 16.89
C CYS A 305 -18.42 -4.35 18.25
N ARG A 306 -19.00 -3.41 19.01
CA ARG A 306 -19.57 -3.68 20.32
C ARG A 306 -20.83 -4.54 20.16
N ASN A 307 -20.97 -5.57 20.99
CA ASN A 307 -22.18 -6.38 21.03
C ASN A 307 -23.40 -5.53 21.40
N LYS A 308 -24.42 -5.50 20.52
CA LYS A 308 -25.71 -4.81 20.72
C LYS A 308 -26.51 -5.30 21.93
N THR A 309 -26.10 -6.38 22.57
CA THR A 309 -26.77 -6.94 23.77
C THR A 309 -26.46 -6.20 25.07
N SER A 310 -25.63 -5.15 25.04
CA SER A 310 -25.17 -4.47 26.27
C SER A 310 -25.86 -3.14 26.57
N THR A 311 -26.80 -2.68 25.73
CA THR A 311 -27.40 -1.33 25.83
C THR A 311 -28.86 -1.35 26.26
N THR A 312 -29.24 -2.33 27.09
CA THR A 312 -30.55 -2.38 27.78
C THR A 312 -30.38 -2.71 29.26
N SER A 313 -29.42 -2.07 29.93
CA SER A 313 -29.38 -2.04 31.39
C SER A 313 -28.45 -0.95 31.88
N SER A 314 -28.97 0.28 31.93
CA SER A 314 -28.65 1.34 32.90
C SER A 314 -29.72 2.42 32.81
#